data_AF-A0A094ZP52-F1
#
_entry.id   AF-A0A094ZP52-F1
#
_cell.length_a   1.000
_cell.length_b   1.000
_cell.length_c   1.000
_cell.angle_alpha   90.00
_cell.angle_beta   90.00
_cell.angle_gamma   90.00
#
_symmetry.space_group_name_H-M   'P 1'
#
loop_
_entity.id
_entity.type
_entity.pdbx_description
1 polymer ?
#
loop_
_entity_poly.entity_id
_entity_poly.type
_entity_poly.pdbx_seq_one_letter_code
_entity_poly.pdbx_strand_id
1 'polypeptide(L)'
;LKSKVTKVTVFICMYFQRLPFQGWLYKRLDLVHIQSFLFYSTSITNSLDTVSVYNENGLPKIIIPLPSRREACSFILKPLQHTVGDLSNFIKCEDSGVDRITFFSEDGTRIAKSNSISDLLTSDFHIIINDQKYHVDTSS
;
A
#
# COMPACT_ATOMS: atom_id res chain seq x y z
N LEU A 1 27.93 -0.88 4.00
CA LEU A 1 27.52 0.32 3.23
C LEU A 1 26.43 0.05 2.15
N LYS A 2 25.61 -1.02 2.23
CA LYS A 2 24.51 -1.30 1.29
C LYS A 2 23.12 -1.36 1.97
N SER A 3 22.86 -0.50 2.95
CA SER A 3 21.58 -0.50 3.70
C SER A 3 20.89 0.87 3.75
N LYS A 4 21.41 1.87 3.01
CA LYS A 4 20.87 3.25 3.06
C LYS A 4 20.14 3.70 1.80
N VAL A 5 20.00 2.86 0.77
CA VAL A 5 19.50 3.30 -0.55
C VAL A 5 17.99 3.09 -0.74
N THR A 6 17.31 2.28 0.08
CA THR A 6 15.88 1.94 -0.16
C THR A 6 14.89 2.72 0.71
N LYS A 7 15.24 3.96 1.12
CA LYS A 7 14.29 4.89 1.79
C LYS A 7 13.82 6.05 0.92
N VAL A 8 14.36 6.19 -0.30
CA VAL A 8 14.18 7.40 -1.12
C VAL A 8 13.08 7.25 -2.16
N THR A 9 12.76 6.04 -2.63
CA THR A 9 11.78 5.83 -3.72
C THR A 9 10.35 6.20 -3.29
N VAL A 10 9.97 5.94 -2.04
CA VAL A 10 8.62 6.24 -1.51
C VAL A 10 8.38 7.75 -1.36
N PHE A 11 9.43 8.54 -1.11
CA PHE A 11 9.32 9.99 -0.93
C PHE A 11 8.89 10.71 -2.21
N ILE A 12 9.23 10.19 -3.40
CA ILE A 12 8.98 10.92 -4.65
C ILE A 12 7.55 10.68 -5.17
N CYS A 13 6.96 9.49 -4.97
CA CYS A 13 5.62 9.20 -5.50
C CYS A 13 4.52 10.03 -4.82
N MET A 14 4.64 10.27 -3.50
CA MET A 14 3.64 11.05 -2.76
C MET A 14 3.76 12.56 -2.96
N TYR A 15 4.94 13.08 -3.32
CA TYR A 15 5.13 14.52 -3.55
C TYR A 15 4.53 14.99 -4.89
N PHE A 16 4.38 14.11 -5.88
CA PHE A 16 4.01 14.52 -7.24
C PHE A 16 2.52 14.45 -7.57
N GLN A 17 1.70 13.70 -6.81
CA GLN A 17 0.26 13.57 -7.10
C GLN A 17 -0.63 14.68 -6.50
N ARG A 18 -0.07 15.65 -5.75
CA ARG A 18 -0.86 16.70 -5.07
C ARG A 18 -0.49 18.15 -5.38
N LEU A 19 0.36 18.40 -6.37
CA LEU A 19 0.65 19.78 -6.79
C LEU A 19 -0.07 20.08 -8.11
N PRO A 20 -1.12 20.93 -8.12
CA PRO A 20 -1.58 21.52 -9.37
C PRO A 20 -0.45 22.38 -9.93
N PHE A 21 -0.22 22.23 -11.21
CA PHE A 21 0.83 22.90 -11.96
C PHE A 21 0.50 24.38 -12.12
N GLN A 22 0.65 25.21 -11.08
CA GLN A 22 0.76 26.67 -11.21
C GLN A 22 1.77 27.25 -10.23
N GLY A 23 2.66 28.07 -10.77
CA GLY A 23 3.81 28.63 -10.09
C GLY A 23 3.46 29.71 -9.05
N TRP A 24 4.52 30.12 -8.34
CA TRP A 24 4.59 31.25 -7.40
C TRP A 24 3.83 31.08 -6.08
N LEU A 25 4.53 30.61 -5.04
CA LEU A 25 4.93 31.36 -3.83
C LEU A 25 5.31 30.36 -2.71
N TYR A 26 6.60 30.06 -2.54
CA TYR A 26 7.08 29.37 -1.33
C TYR A 26 7.01 30.34 -0.15
N LYS A 27 5.98 30.23 0.70
CA LYS A 27 5.99 30.84 2.04
C LYS A 27 5.37 29.90 3.08
N ARG A 28 6.10 29.76 4.19
CA ARG A 28 5.82 29.07 5.45
C ARG A 28 5.83 27.54 5.44
N LEU A 29 6.98 27.01 5.88
CA LEU A 29 7.11 25.68 6.47
C LEU A 29 6.26 25.61 7.75
N ASP A 30 5.06 25.05 7.66
CA ASP A 30 4.30 24.59 8.82
C ASP A 30 4.79 23.19 9.23
N LEU A 31 5.63 23.17 10.26
CA LEU A 31 6.29 22.01 10.86
C LEU A 31 5.34 20.96 11.48
N VAL A 32 4.02 21.10 11.33
CA VAL A 32 3.02 20.19 11.91
C VAL A 32 2.59 19.08 10.92
N HIS A 33 2.93 19.19 9.63
CA HIS A 33 2.51 18.23 8.59
C HIS A 33 3.46 17.05 8.35
N ILE A 34 4.57 16.94 9.10
CA ILE A 34 5.58 15.89 8.88
C ILE A 34 5.23 14.58 9.62
N GLN A 35 4.33 14.61 10.61
CA GLN A 35 3.97 13.41 11.37
C GLN A 35 3.10 12.39 10.63
N SER A 36 2.54 12.75 9.46
CA SER A 36 1.71 11.81 8.67
C SER A 36 2.50 10.99 7.64
N PHE A 37 3.80 11.25 7.45
CA PHE A 37 4.50 10.87 6.21
C PHE A 37 5.46 9.68 6.30
N LEU A 38 5.53 8.97 7.43
CA LEU A 38 6.54 7.93 7.63
C LEU A 38 5.97 6.61 8.15
N PHE A 39 5.14 5.90 7.38
CA PHE A 39 4.89 4.48 7.65
C PHE A 39 4.74 3.66 6.37
N TYR A 40 5.82 3.62 5.57
CA TYR A 40 6.09 2.48 4.71
C TYR A 40 7.42 1.90 5.16
N SER A 41 7.35 0.78 5.89
CA SER A 41 8.52 0.00 6.26
C SER A 41 8.52 -1.22 5.35
N THR A 42 9.60 -1.48 4.63
CA THR A 42 9.79 -2.69 3.85
C THR A 42 10.54 -3.71 4.72
N SER A 43 9.83 -4.77 5.15
CA SER A 43 10.48 -5.95 5.73
C SER A 43 10.46 -7.08 4.71
N ILE A 44 11.65 -7.59 4.38
CA ILE A 44 11.84 -8.67 3.41
C ILE A 44 11.29 -9.97 3.99
N THR A 45 10.37 -10.62 3.27
CA THR A 45 9.95 -12.01 3.54
C THR A 45 10.09 -12.82 2.25
N ASN A 46 10.56 -14.07 2.37
CA ASN A 46 10.88 -14.94 1.22
C ASN A 46 9.68 -15.74 0.67
N SER A 47 8.48 -15.58 1.24
CA SER A 47 7.26 -16.22 0.76
C SER A 47 6.65 -15.40 -0.38
N LEU A 48 7.04 -15.71 -1.61
CA LEU A 48 6.61 -14.99 -2.81
C LEU A 48 5.18 -15.32 -3.25
N ASP A 49 4.57 -16.36 -2.68
CA ASP A 49 3.29 -16.89 -3.18
C ASP A 49 2.09 -16.52 -2.30
N THR A 50 2.33 -15.89 -1.15
CA THR A 50 1.28 -15.65 -0.14
C THR A 50 1.23 -14.18 0.28
N VAL A 51 0.02 -13.63 0.33
CA VAL A 51 -0.25 -12.35 0.99
C VAL A 51 -0.56 -12.62 2.45
N SER A 52 0.04 -11.85 3.34
CA SER A 52 -0.14 -12.01 4.79
C SER A 52 -0.62 -10.70 5.42
N VAL A 53 -1.52 -10.79 6.39
CA VAL A 53 -1.97 -9.66 7.19
C VAL A 53 -1.49 -9.86 8.62
N TYR A 54 -0.98 -8.79 9.23
CA TYR A 54 -0.55 -8.76 10.63
C TYR A 54 -0.99 -7.48 11.30
N ASN A 55 -1.20 -7.52 12.61
CA ASN A 55 -1.30 -6.29 13.39
C ASN A 55 0.09 -5.86 13.87
N GLU A 56 0.57 -4.70 13.42
CA GLU A 56 1.84 -4.10 13.85
C GLU A 56 1.55 -2.75 14.51
N ASN A 57 1.81 -2.64 15.81
CA ASN A 57 1.59 -1.43 16.61
C ASN A 57 0.13 -0.89 16.55
N GLY A 58 -0.86 -1.77 16.48
CA GLY A 58 -2.27 -1.39 16.41
C GLY A 58 -2.75 -1.01 15.00
N LEU A 59 -1.90 -1.17 13.98
CA LEU A 59 -2.25 -0.91 12.58
C LEU A 59 -2.10 -2.20 11.75
N PRO A 60 -3.01 -2.46 10.80
CA PRO A 60 -2.85 -3.56 9.86
C PRO A 60 -1.66 -3.34 8.93
N LYS A 61 -0.79 -4.35 8.89
CA LYS A 61 0.34 -4.48 7.98
C LYS A 61 0.03 -5.60 7.01
N ILE A 62 -0.07 -5.27 5.72
CA ILE A 62 -0.28 -6.23 4.64
C ILE A 62 1.04 -6.45 3.90
N ILE A 63 1.45 -7.71 3.75
CA ILE A 63 2.66 -8.11 3.03
C ILE A 63 2.24 -8.69 1.69
N ILE A 64 2.71 -8.10 0.58
CA ILE A 64 2.26 -8.43 -0.77
C ILE A 64 3.48 -8.68 -1.67
N PRO A 65 3.56 -9.84 -2.36
CA PRO A 65 4.55 -10.08 -3.41
C PRO A 65 4.25 -9.19 -4.63
N LEU A 66 5.26 -8.45 -5.11
CA LEU A 66 5.09 -7.52 -6.23
C LEU A 66 5.77 -8.08 -7.50
N PRO A 67 5.17 -7.96 -8.69
CA PRO A 67 5.61 -8.69 -9.89
C PRO A 67 7.01 -8.30 -10.40
N SER A 68 7.41 -7.02 -10.31
CA SER A 68 8.72 -6.59 -10.78
C SER A 68 9.82 -6.87 -9.77
N ARG A 69 9.44 -7.11 -8.50
CA ARG A 69 10.37 -7.35 -7.41
C ARG A 69 10.34 -8.82 -7.04
N ARG A 70 11.49 -9.47 -7.00
CA ARG A 70 11.58 -10.85 -6.49
C ARG A 70 11.50 -10.90 -4.96
N GLU A 71 10.68 -10.04 -4.35
CA GLU A 71 10.51 -9.87 -2.91
C GLU A 71 9.09 -9.37 -2.57
N ALA A 72 8.63 -9.66 -1.35
CA ALA A 72 7.38 -9.12 -0.84
C ALA A 72 7.58 -7.75 -0.17
N CYS A 73 6.61 -6.85 -0.36
CA CYS A 73 6.59 -5.51 0.20
C CYS A 73 5.52 -5.39 1.29
N SER A 74 5.80 -4.65 2.35
CA SER A 74 4.86 -4.44 3.46
C SER A 74 4.25 -3.04 3.45
N PHE A 75 2.93 -2.99 3.63
CA PHE A 75 2.11 -1.79 3.63
C PHE A 75 1.39 -1.66 4.98
N ILE A 76 1.68 -0.60 5.73
CA ILE A 76 0.98 -0.29 6.99
C ILE A 76 -0.17 0.64 6.66
N LEU A 77 -1.39 0.26 7.04
CA LEU A 77 -2.61 0.98 6.70
C LEU A 77 -3.30 1.54 7.93
N LYS A 78 -4.07 2.61 7.74
CA LYS A 78 -4.90 3.22 8.78
C LYS A 78 -6.37 2.88 8.47
N PRO A 79 -7.02 1.96 9.21
CA PRO A 79 -8.36 1.45 8.87
C PRO A 79 -9.42 2.53 8.62
N LEU A 80 -9.36 3.61 9.41
CA LEU A 80 -10.33 4.70 9.37
C LEU A 80 -9.99 5.82 8.38
N GLN A 81 -8.75 5.87 7.87
CA GLN A 81 -8.29 6.96 7.00
C GLN A 81 -8.03 6.50 5.57
N HIS A 82 -7.62 5.24 5.40
CA HIS A 82 -7.27 4.68 4.11
C HIS A 82 -8.44 3.89 3.54
N THR A 83 -8.48 3.84 2.21
CA THR A 83 -9.42 3.06 1.41
C THR A 83 -8.71 1.98 0.61
N VAL A 84 -9.47 1.07 0.02
CA VAL A 84 -8.97 0.08 -0.97
C VAL A 84 -8.28 0.79 -2.14
N GLY A 85 -8.79 1.95 -2.55
CA GLY A 85 -8.19 2.80 -3.57
C GLY A 85 -6.81 3.31 -3.17
N ASP A 86 -6.63 3.71 -1.92
CA ASP A 86 -5.33 4.17 -1.39
C ASP A 86 -4.31 3.03 -1.40
N LEU A 87 -4.68 1.85 -0.89
CA LEU A 87 -3.82 0.66 -0.95
C LEU A 87 -3.42 0.32 -2.41
N SER A 88 -4.37 0.39 -3.34
CA SER A 88 -4.09 0.18 -4.77
C SER A 88 -3.03 1.16 -5.28
N ASN A 89 -3.14 2.44 -4.89
CA ASN A 89 -2.20 3.48 -5.30
C ASN A 89 -0.84 3.29 -4.66
N PHE A 90 -0.78 2.87 -3.39
CA PHE A 90 0.47 2.58 -2.70
C PHE A 90 1.25 1.45 -3.39
N ILE A 91 0.56 0.37 -3.76
CA ILE A 91 1.16 -0.75 -4.50
C ILE A 91 1.70 -0.30 -5.86
N LYS A 92 0.90 0.46 -6.63
CA LYS A 92 1.31 0.96 -7.95
C LYS A 92 2.45 1.98 -7.91
N CYS A 93 2.49 2.80 -6.86
CA CYS A 93 3.60 3.71 -6.62
C CYS A 93 4.90 2.95 -6.34
N GLU A 94 4.81 1.83 -5.65
CA GLU A 94 5.97 1.04 -5.25
C GLU A 94 6.52 0.18 -6.40
N ASP A 95 5.64 -0.36 -7.26
CA ASP A 95 6.01 -1.19 -8.39
C ASP A 95 5.35 -0.73 -9.69
N SER A 96 6.16 -0.17 -10.59
CA SER A 96 5.73 0.32 -11.91
C SER A 96 5.31 -0.78 -12.89
N GLY A 97 5.62 -2.05 -12.60
CA GLY A 97 5.14 -3.20 -13.40
C GLY A 97 3.73 -3.66 -12.99
N VAL A 98 3.08 -2.97 -12.04
CA VAL A 98 1.70 -3.23 -11.67
C VAL A 98 0.75 -2.40 -12.53
N ASP A 99 0.23 -3.02 -13.59
CA ASP A 99 -0.74 -2.40 -14.49
C ASP A 99 -2.14 -2.35 -13.87
N ARG A 100 -2.57 -3.48 -13.29
CA ARG A 100 -3.94 -3.72 -12.86
C ARG A 100 -3.97 -4.26 -11.44
N ILE A 101 -4.85 -3.70 -10.61
CA ILE A 101 -5.16 -4.22 -9.27
C ILE A 101 -6.67 -4.22 -9.08
N THR A 102 -7.20 -5.34 -8.61
CA THR A 102 -8.62 -5.48 -8.24
C THR A 102 -8.78 -6.32 -6.99
N PHE A 103 -9.80 -6.01 -6.21
CA PHE A 103 -10.13 -6.68 -4.95
C PHE A 103 -11.49 -7.36 -5.10
N PHE A 104 -11.60 -8.58 -4.59
CA PHE A 104 -12.82 -9.38 -4.63
C PHE A 104 -13.10 -9.98 -3.25
N SER A 105 -14.37 -10.06 -2.85
CA SER A 105 -14.76 -10.89 -1.70
C SER A 105 -14.57 -12.38 -2.00
N GLU A 106 -14.63 -13.23 -0.98
CA GLU A 106 -14.67 -14.69 -1.15
C GLU A 106 -15.77 -15.15 -2.14
N ASP A 107 -16.93 -14.49 -2.11
CA ASP A 107 -18.05 -14.78 -3.03
C ASP A 107 -17.81 -14.32 -4.48
N GLY A 108 -16.64 -13.74 -4.78
CA GLY A 108 -16.30 -13.24 -6.12
C GLY A 108 -16.95 -11.90 -6.47
N THR A 109 -17.50 -11.18 -5.49
CA THR A 109 -18.03 -9.82 -5.71
C THR A 109 -16.89 -8.81 -5.69
N ARG A 110 -16.86 -7.90 -6.67
CA ARG A 110 -15.81 -6.88 -6.74
C ARG A 110 -15.97 -5.84 -5.62
N ILE A 111 -14.92 -5.64 -4.85
CA ILE A 111 -14.87 -4.65 -3.76
C ILE A 111 -14.56 -3.27 -4.38
N ALA A 112 -15.31 -2.25 -3.98
CA ALA A 112 -15.15 -0.91 -4.53
C ALA A 112 -13.91 -0.22 -3.94
N LYS A 113 -13.29 0.67 -4.73
CA LYS A 113 -12.12 1.45 -4.29
C LYS A 113 -12.44 2.38 -3.11
N SER A 114 -13.69 2.78 -2.95
CA SER A 114 -14.16 3.66 -1.88
C SER A 114 -14.39 2.93 -0.55
N ASN A 115 -14.37 1.59 -0.52
CA ASN A 115 -14.46 0.85 0.73
C ASN A 115 -13.29 1.22 1.65
N SER A 116 -13.58 1.40 2.94
CA SER A 116 -12.54 1.64 3.93
C SER A 116 -11.69 0.39 4.11
N ILE A 117 -10.44 0.56 4.58
CA ILE A 117 -9.62 -0.58 4.97
C ILE A 117 -10.24 -1.32 6.17
N SER A 118 -10.97 -0.61 7.05
CA SER A 118 -11.72 -1.27 8.12
C SER A 118 -12.74 -2.27 7.58
N ASP A 119 -13.53 -1.89 6.57
CA ASP A 119 -14.52 -2.77 5.96
C ASP A 119 -13.85 -3.92 5.20
N LEU A 120 -12.76 -3.64 4.49
CA LEU A 120 -12.00 -4.66 3.75
C LEU A 120 -11.51 -5.79 4.67
N LEU A 121 -11.03 -5.44 5.86
CA LEU A 121 -10.45 -6.39 6.81
C LEU A 121 -11.50 -7.11 7.69
N THR A 122 -12.78 -6.94 7.41
CA THR A 122 -13.86 -7.63 8.14
C THR A 122 -14.03 -9.09 7.68
N SER A 123 -13.56 -9.42 6.49
CA SER A 123 -13.67 -10.77 5.93
C SER A 123 -12.55 -11.01 4.94
N ASP A 124 -12.26 -12.30 4.71
CA ASP A 124 -11.25 -12.70 3.74
C ASP A 124 -11.61 -12.22 2.33
N PHE A 125 -10.57 -11.96 1.56
CA PHE A 125 -10.70 -11.38 0.23
C PHE A 125 -9.57 -11.83 -0.67
N HIS A 126 -9.73 -11.55 -1.95
CA HIS A 126 -8.74 -11.81 -2.97
C HIS A 126 -8.20 -10.50 -3.55
N ILE A 127 -6.87 -10.42 -3.68
CA ILE A 127 -6.19 -9.38 -4.45
C ILE A 127 -5.76 -10.00 -5.77
N ILE A 128 -6.14 -9.37 -6.87
CA ILE A 128 -5.62 -9.72 -8.19
C ILE A 128 -4.70 -8.60 -8.65
N ILE A 129 -3.42 -8.93 -8.84
CA ILE A 129 -2.38 -8.04 -9.35
C ILE A 129 -1.96 -8.56 -10.72
N ASN A 130 -2.22 -7.78 -11.77
CA ASN A 130 -2.13 -8.21 -13.16
C ASN A 130 -2.90 -9.52 -13.38
N ASP A 131 -2.21 -10.63 -13.58
CA ASP A 131 -2.79 -11.96 -13.82
C ASP A 131 -2.66 -12.91 -12.62
N GLN A 132 -2.09 -12.44 -11.50
CA GLN A 132 -1.88 -13.23 -10.30
C GLN A 132 -2.97 -12.95 -9.27
N LYS A 133 -3.59 -14.03 -8.76
CA LYS A 133 -4.63 -13.98 -7.72
C LYS A 133 -4.06 -14.46 -6.40
N TYR A 134 -4.17 -13.63 -5.38
CA TYR A 134 -3.75 -13.89 -4.02
C TYR A 134 -4.96 -13.94 -3.11
N HIS A 135 -5.08 -15.01 -2.33
CA HIS A 135 -6.04 -15.06 -1.21
C HIS A 135 -5.42 -14.39 0.01
N VAL A 136 -6.24 -13.63 0.75
CA VAL A 136 -5.84 -12.87 1.92
C VAL A 136 -6.70 -13.29 3.09
N ASP A 137 -6.07 -13.99 4.03
CA ASP A 137 -6.65 -14.32 5.33
C ASP A 137 -6.54 -13.10 6.25
N THR A 138 -7.70 -12.62 6.71
CA THR A 138 -7.83 -11.44 7.58
C THR A 138 -7.84 -11.78 9.07
N SER A 139 -7.89 -13.07 9.41
CA SER A 139 -7.95 -13.58 10.79
C SER A 139 -6.58 -13.79 11.45
N SER A 140 -5.49 -13.61 10.69
CA SER A 140 -4.09 -13.86 11.09
C SER A 140 -3.47 -12.82 12.04
#